data_AF-A0A822IQI3-F1
#
_entry.id   AF-A0A822IQI3-F1
#
_cell.length_a   1.000
_cell.length_b   1.000
_cell.length_c   1.000
_cell.angle_alpha   90.00
_cell.angle_beta   90.00
_cell.angle_gamma   90.00
#
_symmetry.space_group_name_H-M   'P 1'
#
loop_
_entity.id
_entity.type
_entity.pdbx_description
1 polymer ?
#
loop_
_entity_poly.entity_id
_entity_poly.type
_entity_poly.pdbx_seq_one_letter_code
_entity_poly.pdbx_strand_id
1 'polypeptide(L)'
;MDTVISKDGTPIAYQRSGKGSVLVLIHGTTSDHSTTWKFILASLEEHFTVYAMDRRGRGESGDGPAYSLDREAEDVAVLIDSIGQPVNVLGHSYGALCAIKAALLTNNIRRLILYEGVPARGIDLYKPGIIDEMQKLIDSGKTEDALMIMFREVVNMPEDEIHIL
;
A
#
# COMPACT_ATOMS: atom_id res chain seq x y z
N MET A 1 11.43 13.32 -3.92
CA MET A 1 11.14 11.90 -4.12
C MET A 1 11.70 11.47 -5.44
N ASP A 2 12.05 10.20 -5.54
CA ASP A 2 12.40 9.56 -6.81
C ASP A 2 11.19 8.78 -7.32
N THR A 3 11.17 8.42 -8.60
CA THR A 3 10.10 7.63 -9.21
C THR A 3 10.64 6.49 -10.04
N VAL A 4 9.86 5.40 -10.11
CA VAL A 4 10.02 4.31 -11.09
C VAL A 4 8.77 4.24 -11.97
N ILE A 5 8.91 3.75 -13.20
CA ILE A 5 7.78 3.67 -14.14
C ILE A 5 7.21 2.26 -14.13
N SER A 6 5.96 2.11 -13.70
CA SER A 6 5.25 0.84 -13.73
C SER A 6 5.02 0.35 -15.15
N LYS A 7 4.62 -0.92 -15.30
CA LYS A 7 4.41 -1.57 -16.61
C LYS A 7 3.38 -0.87 -17.48
N ASP A 8 2.38 -0.22 -16.87
CA ASP A 8 1.34 0.53 -17.57
C ASP A 8 1.70 2.01 -17.80
N GLY A 9 2.92 2.42 -17.43
CA GLY A 9 3.39 3.79 -17.56
C GLY A 9 3.13 4.67 -16.34
N THR A 10 2.45 4.17 -15.29
CA THR A 10 2.17 4.94 -14.07
C THR A 10 3.48 5.24 -13.33
N PRO A 11 3.79 6.51 -13.00
CA PRO A 11 4.96 6.84 -12.19
C PRO A 11 4.67 6.50 -10.72
N ILE A 12 5.55 5.71 -10.12
CA ILE A 12 5.47 5.25 -8.73
C ILE A 12 6.57 5.92 -7.93
N ALA A 13 6.17 6.80 -7.03
CA ALA A 13 7.07 7.57 -6.19
C ALA A 13 7.53 6.77 -4.96
N TYR A 14 8.75 7.07 -4.53
CA TYR A 14 9.27 6.58 -3.26
C TYR A 14 10.23 7.59 -2.63
N GLN A 15 10.32 7.51 -1.31
CA GLN A 15 11.34 8.19 -0.53
C GLN A 15 12.43 7.19 -0.13
N ARG A 16 13.69 7.56 -0.39
CA ARG A 16 14.85 6.81 0.06
C ARG A 16 15.56 7.52 1.20
N SER A 17 15.87 6.79 2.27
CA SER A 17 16.54 7.34 3.46
C SER A 17 17.26 6.24 4.27
N GLY A 18 18.03 6.65 5.28
CA GLY A 18 18.73 5.72 6.17
C GLY A 18 19.93 4.98 5.55
N LYS A 19 20.47 4.01 6.28
CA LYS A 19 21.66 3.25 5.92
C LYS A 19 21.58 1.80 6.37
N GLY A 20 22.11 0.87 5.58
CA GLY A 20 22.22 -0.54 5.95
C GLY A 20 21.60 -1.46 4.90
N SER A 21 21.00 -2.57 5.37
CA SER A 21 20.28 -3.48 4.46
C SER A 21 19.05 -2.79 3.87
N VAL A 22 18.64 -3.16 2.65
CA VAL A 22 17.47 -2.53 2.03
C VAL A 22 16.18 -3.02 2.67
N LEU A 23 15.28 -2.08 2.98
CA LEU A 23 13.92 -2.33 3.45
C LEU A 23 12.93 -1.50 2.61
N VAL A 24 12.02 -2.16 1.90
CA VAL A 24 10.95 -1.52 1.14
C VAL A 24 9.68 -1.53 1.99
N LEU A 25 9.02 -0.38 2.15
CA LEU A 25 7.81 -0.21 2.94
C LEU A 25 6.60 0.07 2.05
N ILE A 26 5.55 -0.75 2.17
CA ILE A 26 4.32 -0.65 1.36
C ILE A 26 3.10 -0.38 2.25
N HIS A 27 2.44 0.75 2.07
CA HIS A 27 1.35 1.22 2.92
C HIS A 27 -0.03 0.62 2.61
N GLY A 28 -0.99 0.84 3.51
CA GLY A 28 -2.38 0.38 3.45
C GLY A 28 -3.32 1.24 2.60
N THR A 29 -4.64 1.02 2.69
CA THR A 29 -5.67 1.54 1.76
C THR A 29 -5.89 3.06 1.80
N THR A 30 -5.79 3.70 2.97
CA THR A 30 -6.18 5.10 3.21
C THR A 30 -5.00 5.94 3.68
N SER A 31 -3.81 5.64 3.17
CA SER A 31 -2.57 6.26 3.65
C SER A 31 -1.57 6.41 2.52
N ASP A 32 -0.41 6.96 2.85
CA ASP A 32 0.76 7.13 2.00
C ASP A 32 2.03 6.75 2.79
N HIS A 33 3.21 6.96 2.19
CA HIS A 33 4.49 6.74 2.85
C HIS A 33 4.66 7.59 4.12
N SER A 34 4.21 8.85 4.12
CA SER A 34 4.49 9.83 5.17
C SER A 34 3.63 9.60 6.41
N THR A 35 2.38 9.20 6.21
CA THR A 35 1.37 8.98 7.25
C THR A 35 1.56 7.64 7.94
N THR A 36 1.78 6.57 7.16
CA THR A 36 1.88 5.20 7.67
C THR A 36 3.14 4.99 8.51
N TRP A 37 4.27 5.56 8.07
CA TRP A 37 5.57 5.25 8.67
C TRP A 37 6.08 6.32 9.62
N LYS A 38 5.35 7.43 9.79
CA LYS A 38 5.75 8.63 10.56
C LYS A 38 6.48 8.33 11.87
N PHE A 39 5.93 7.41 12.67
CA PHE A 39 6.41 7.15 14.03
C PHE A 39 7.50 6.09 14.12
N ILE A 40 7.75 5.33 13.05
CA ILE A 40 8.75 4.24 13.05
C ILE A 40 9.90 4.48 12.08
N LEU A 41 9.74 5.41 11.13
CA LEU A 41 10.67 5.62 10.03
C LEU A 41 12.08 5.93 10.53
N ALA A 42 12.24 6.85 11.48
CA ALA A 42 13.55 7.22 12.03
C ALA A 42 14.28 6.01 12.65
N SER A 43 13.57 5.18 13.42
CA SER A 43 14.17 3.97 14.02
C SER A 43 14.54 2.92 12.98
N LEU A 44 13.78 2.81 11.88
CA LEU A 44 14.14 1.92 10.78
C LEU A 44 15.37 2.42 10.02
N GLU A 45 15.48 3.73 9.79
CA GLU A 45 16.58 4.37 9.06
C GLU A 45 17.95 4.22 9.74
N GLU A 46 17.98 3.99 11.06
CA GLU A 46 19.20 3.68 11.82
C GLU A 46 19.84 2.35 11.40
N HIS A 47 19.02 1.42 10.89
CA HIS A 47 19.42 0.04 10.60
C HIS A 47 19.28 -0.36 9.12
N PHE A 48 18.42 0.35 8.38
CA PHE A 48 18.08 0.02 7.00
C PHE A 48 18.21 1.24 6.08
N THR A 49 18.56 0.98 4.82
CA THR A 49 18.24 1.91 3.74
C THR A 49 16.79 1.67 3.34
N VAL A 50 15.92 2.57 3.77
CA VAL A 50 14.48 2.49 3.59
C VAL A 50 14.09 3.02 2.22
N TYR A 51 13.18 2.32 1.55
CA TYR A 51 12.44 2.77 0.37
C TYR A 51 10.96 2.78 0.74
N ALA A 52 10.45 3.94 1.14
CA ALA A 52 9.05 4.11 1.50
C ALA A 52 8.27 4.49 0.24
N MET A 53 7.47 3.55 -0.26
CA MET A 53 6.72 3.68 -1.52
C MET A 53 5.40 4.40 -1.27
N ASP A 54 5.03 5.28 -2.20
CA ASP A 54 3.65 5.68 -2.41
C ASP A 54 3.02 4.78 -3.45
N ARG A 55 1.90 4.15 -3.12
CA ARG A 55 1.15 3.32 -4.08
C ARG A 55 0.48 4.19 -5.13
N ARG A 56 0.15 3.61 -6.30
CA ARG A 56 -0.54 4.31 -7.39
C ARG A 56 -1.74 5.11 -6.88
N GLY A 57 -1.88 6.36 -7.31
CA GLY A 57 -2.96 7.26 -6.90
C GLY A 57 -2.90 7.75 -5.45
N ARG A 58 -1.77 7.56 -4.74
CA ARG A 58 -1.57 8.04 -3.36
C ARG A 58 -0.26 8.83 -3.28
N GLY A 59 -0.19 9.76 -2.33
CA GLY A 59 0.97 10.62 -2.12
C GLY A 59 1.44 11.27 -3.42
N GLU A 60 2.74 11.13 -3.74
CA GLU A 60 3.34 11.72 -4.95
C GLU A 60 3.38 10.77 -6.15
N SER A 61 2.80 9.56 -6.03
CA SER A 61 2.65 8.65 -7.17
C SER A 61 1.58 9.16 -8.13
N GLY A 62 1.80 8.92 -9.42
CA GLY A 62 0.77 9.16 -10.42
C GLY A 62 -0.43 8.23 -10.23
N ASP A 63 -1.54 8.63 -10.82
CA ASP A 63 -2.74 7.81 -10.90
C ASP A 63 -2.75 6.99 -12.20
N GLY A 64 -3.37 5.81 -12.15
CA GLY A 64 -3.48 4.90 -13.28
C GLY A 64 -4.93 4.76 -13.75
N PRO A 65 -5.16 4.29 -14.99
CA PRO A 65 -6.52 4.15 -15.53
C PRO A 65 -7.33 3.03 -14.86
N ALA A 66 -6.66 2.15 -14.10
CA ALA A 66 -7.29 1.00 -13.45
C ALA A 66 -6.61 0.64 -12.13
N TYR A 67 -7.43 0.19 -11.19
CA TYR A 67 -7.01 -0.37 -9.92
C TYR A 67 -7.27 -1.87 -9.90
N SER A 68 -6.23 -2.65 -9.63
CA SER A 68 -6.34 -4.07 -9.33
C SER A 68 -5.14 -4.51 -8.52
N LEU A 69 -5.28 -5.62 -7.80
CA LEU A 69 -4.17 -6.19 -7.05
C LEU A 69 -3.01 -6.60 -7.96
N ASP A 70 -3.28 -7.00 -9.22
CA ASP A 70 -2.23 -7.27 -10.22
C ASP A 70 -1.40 -6.02 -10.51
N ARG A 71 -2.07 -4.89 -10.75
CA ARG A 71 -1.40 -3.62 -11.07
C ARG A 71 -0.57 -3.10 -9.90
N GLU A 72 -1.12 -3.15 -8.69
CA GLU A 72 -0.39 -2.74 -7.49
C GLU A 72 0.80 -3.68 -7.18
N ALA A 73 0.69 -4.97 -7.51
CA ALA A 73 1.82 -5.90 -7.39
C ALA A 73 2.92 -5.64 -8.43
N GLU A 74 2.55 -5.24 -9.65
CA GLU A 74 3.51 -4.82 -10.67
C GLU A 74 4.28 -3.56 -10.25
N ASP A 75 3.61 -2.59 -9.63
CA ASP A 75 4.25 -1.39 -9.09
C ASP A 75 5.32 -1.73 -8.06
N VAL A 76 4.96 -2.59 -7.10
CA VAL A 76 5.88 -3.06 -6.05
C VAL A 76 7.05 -3.83 -6.66
N ALA A 77 6.79 -4.74 -7.61
CA ALA A 77 7.84 -5.52 -8.25
C ALA A 77 8.82 -4.64 -9.04
N VAL A 78 8.32 -3.64 -9.78
CA VAL A 78 9.16 -2.68 -10.53
C VAL A 78 10.07 -1.89 -9.59
N LEU A 79 9.54 -1.39 -8.47
CA LEU A 79 10.37 -0.70 -7.47
C LEU A 79 11.44 -1.63 -6.89
N ILE A 80 11.09 -2.86 -6.56
CA ILE A 80 12.04 -3.83 -6.01
C ILE A 80 13.14 -4.15 -7.03
N ASP A 81 12.77 -4.38 -8.28
CA ASP A 81 13.73 -4.72 -9.34
C ASP A 81 14.65 -3.55 -9.71
N SER A 82 14.16 -2.31 -9.63
CA SER A 82 14.99 -1.12 -9.89
C SER A 82 16.11 -0.92 -8.86
N ILE A 83 16.01 -1.53 -7.68
CA ILE A 83 17.04 -1.44 -6.64
C ILE A 83 18.27 -2.32 -6.99
N GLY A 84 18.11 -3.33 -7.85
CA GLY A 84 19.20 -4.12 -8.40
C GLY A 84 19.88 -5.09 -7.41
N GLN A 85 19.28 -5.36 -6.26
CA GLN A 85 19.77 -6.32 -5.27
C GLN A 85 18.62 -6.91 -4.43
N PRO A 86 18.82 -8.04 -3.72
CA PRO A 86 17.80 -8.58 -2.84
C PRO A 86 17.43 -7.64 -1.68
N VAL A 87 16.13 -7.49 -1.42
CA VAL A 87 15.56 -6.56 -0.42
C VAL A 87 14.72 -7.28 0.64
N ASN A 88 14.51 -6.64 1.79
CA ASN A 88 13.44 -7.00 2.71
C ASN A 88 12.21 -6.13 2.40
N VAL A 89 11.02 -6.68 2.51
CA VAL A 89 9.76 -5.96 2.27
C VAL A 89 8.90 -6.01 3.51
N LEU A 90 8.37 -4.87 3.94
CA LEU A 90 7.33 -4.77 4.96
C LEU A 90 6.07 -4.18 4.31
N GLY A 91 5.00 -4.96 4.30
CA GLY A 91 3.68 -4.51 3.87
C GLY A 91 2.72 -4.41 5.04
N HIS A 92 2.00 -3.30 5.13
CA HIS A 92 0.93 -3.09 6.11
C HIS A 92 -0.44 -3.23 5.45
N SER A 93 -1.34 -4.01 6.05
CA SER A 93 -2.74 -4.14 5.63
C SER A 93 -2.83 -4.52 4.14
N TYR A 94 -3.51 -3.71 3.31
CA TYR A 94 -3.58 -3.93 1.87
C TYR A 94 -2.19 -3.96 1.19
N GLY A 95 -1.22 -3.19 1.67
CA GLY A 95 0.16 -3.21 1.17
C GLY A 95 0.84 -4.57 1.33
N ALA A 96 0.44 -5.36 2.34
CA ALA A 96 0.90 -6.74 2.49
C ALA A 96 0.33 -7.67 1.41
N LEU A 97 -0.92 -7.46 0.97
CA LEU A 97 -1.48 -8.21 -0.17
C LEU A 97 -0.72 -7.90 -1.46
N CYS A 98 -0.40 -6.62 -1.70
CA CYS A 98 0.43 -6.22 -2.84
C CYS A 98 1.80 -6.89 -2.78
N ALA A 99 2.44 -6.88 -1.61
CA ALA A 99 3.76 -7.47 -1.43
C ALA A 99 3.79 -9.00 -1.60
N ILE A 100 2.77 -9.72 -1.10
CA ILE A 100 2.61 -11.17 -1.34
C ILE A 100 2.52 -11.45 -2.84
N LYS A 101 1.70 -10.69 -3.56
CA LYS A 101 1.50 -10.91 -4.99
C LYS A 101 2.74 -10.50 -5.80
N ALA A 102 3.44 -9.45 -5.40
CA ALA A 102 4.71 -9.03 -6.01
C ALA A 102 5.81 -10.09 -5.84
N ALA A 103 5.81 -10.87 -4.75
CA ALA A 103 6.73 -11.99 -4.57
C ALA A 103 6.57 -13.11 -5.62
N LEU A 104 5.48 -13.12 -6.39
CA LEU A 104 5.30 -14.00 -7.55
C LEU A 104 5.87 -13.39 -8.85
N LEU A 105 6.22 -12.11 -8.85
CA LEU A 105 6.63 -11.34 -10.02
C LEU A 105 8.13 -11.00 -10.02
N THR A 106 8.79 -11.03 -8.86
CA THR A 106 10.23 -10.74 -8.71
C THR A 106 10.94 -11.78 -7.85
N ASN A 107 12.22 -12.05 -8.17
CA ASN A 107 13.11 -12.91 -7.40
C ASN A 107 13.97 -12.14 -6.38
N ASN A 108 13.82 -10.80 -6.31
CA ASN A 108 14.65 -9.93 -5.46
C ASN A 108 14.09 -9.76 -4.04
N ILE A 109 13.03 -10.47 -3.65
CA ILE A 109 12.53 -10.44 -2.27
C ILE A 109 13.26 -11.50 -1.43
N ARG A 110 14.08 -11.04 -0.49
CA ARG A 110 14.79 -11.90 0.47
C ARG A 110 13.92 -12.25 1.68
N ARG A 111 13.16 -11.29 2.20
CA ARG A 111 12.26 -11.45 3.35
C ARG A 111 11.00 -10.65 3.14
N LEU A 112 9.88 -11.21 3.61
CA LEU A 112 8.56 -10.58 3.54
C LEU A 112 7.97 -10.52 4.95
N ILE A 113 7.65 -9.30 5.39
CA ILE A 113 7.07 -8.99 6.70
C ILE A 113 5.66 -8.47 6.44
N LEU A 114 4.65 -9.16 6.98
CA LEU A 114 3.25 -8.89 6.72
C LEU A 114 2.60 -8.44 8.03
N TYR A 115 2.32 -7.15 8.14
CA TYR A 115 1.69 -6.56 9.33
C TYR A 115 0.21 -6.34 9.06
N GLU A 116 -0.64 -7.12 9.73
CA GLU A 116 -2.11 -7.07 9.60
C GLU A 116 -2.64 -7.24 8.16
N GLY A 117 -1.82 -7.77 7.24
CA GLY A 117 -2.24 -8.13 5.89
C GLY A 117 -2.62 -9.60 5.82
N VAL A 118 -3.89 -9.91 6.12
CA VAL A 118 -4.36 -11.30 6.14
C VAL A 118 -4.79 -11.73 4.72
N PRO A 119 -4.22 -12.81 4.17
CA PRO A 119 -4.77 -13.45 2.97
C PRO A 119 -6.05 -14.22 3.35
N ALA A 120 -7.18 -13.54 3.35
CA ALA A 120 -8.44 -14.12 3.78
C ALA A 120 -9.13 -14.83 2.60
N ARG A 121 -8.58 -15.96 2.14
CA ARG A 121 -9.28 -16.79 1.14
C ARG A 121 -10.40 -17.55 1.87
N GLY A 122 -11.66 -17.26 1.51
CA GLY A 122 -12.83 -17.94 2.08
C GLY A 122 -13.32 -17.38 3.41
N ILE A 123 -12.94 -16.15 3.75
CA ILE A 123 -13.54 -15.39 4.85
C ILE A 123 -14.25 -14.21 4.21
N ASP A 124 -15.54 -14.07 4.49
CA ASP A 124 -16.29 -12.87 4.16
C ASP A 124 -15.82 -11.75 5.09
N LEU A 125 -14.78 -11.04 4.69
CA LEU A 125 -14.24 -9.90 5.43
C LEU A 125 -15.24 -8.74 5.51
N TYR A 126 -16.21 -8.70 4.58
CA TYR A 126 -17.07 -7.57 4.35
C TYR A 126 -18.52 -8.01 4.24
N LYS A 127 -19.45 -7.14 4.67
CA LYS A 127 -20.89 -7.35 4.47
C LYS A 127 -21.18 -7.49 2.96
N PRO A 128 -21.99 -8.48 2.54
CA PRO A 128 -22.38 -8.61 1.14
C PRO A 128 -22.96 -7.31 0.58
N GLY A 129 -22.52 -6.90 -0.61
CA GLY A 129 -22.99 -5.69 -1.28
C GLY A 129 -22.33 -4.38 -0.85
N ILE A 130 -21.49 -4.37 0.20
CA ILE A 130 -20.85 -3.12 0.67
C ILE A 130 -19.94 -2.51 -0.39
N ILE A 131 -19.25 -3.34 -1.19
CA ILE A 131 -18.39 -2.87 -2.29
C ILE A 131 -19.23 -2.19 -3.37
N ASP A 132 -20.40 -2.75 -3.72
CA ASP A 132 -21.30 -2.17 -4.72
C ASP A 132 -21.90 -0.84 -4.23
N GLU A 133 -22.18 -0.73 -2.92
CA GLU A 133 -22.64 0.49 -2.29
C GLU A 133 -21.56 1.58 -2.33
N MET A 134 -20.34 1.26 -1.92
CA MET A 134 -19.19 2.17 -2.02
C MET A 134 -18.96 2.61 -3.46
N GLN A 135 -19.06 1.70 -4.43
CA GLN A 135 -18.88 2.02 -5.85
C GLN A 135 -19.94 3.01 -6.35
N LYS A 136 -21.22 2.83 -5.99
CA LYS A 136 -22.29 3.78 -6.34
C LYS A 136 -22.04 5.17 -5.77
N LEU A 137 -21.51 5.25 -4.55
CA LEU A 137 -21.16 6.53 -3.93
C LEU A 137 -20.00 7.19 -4.68
N ILE A 138 -18.96 6.43 -5.02
CA ILE A 138 -17.84 6.91 -5.84
C ILE A 138 -18.32 7.41 -7.21
N ASP A 139 -19.14 6.63 -7.92
CA ASP A 139 -19.67 6.97 -9.25
C ASP A 139 -20.57 8.21 -9.24
N SER A 140 -21.19 8.50 -8.09
CA SER A 140 -22.02 9.70 -7.89
C SER A 140 -21.25 10.89 -7.29
N GLY A 141 -19.93 10.79 -7.15
CA GLY A 141 -19.07 11.85 -6.62
C GLY A 141 -19.10 12.00 -5.10
N LYS A 142 -19.71 11.06 -4.38
CA LYS A 142 -19.82 11.03 -2.91
C LYS A 142 -18.69 10.21 -2.30
N THR A 143 -17.45 10.59 -2.60
CA THR A 143 -16.25 9.86 -2.18
C THR A 143 -16.05 9.85 -0.67
N GLU A 144 -16.46 10.92 0.02
CA GLU A 144 -16.43 11.00 1.49
C GLU A 144 -17.38 9.97 2.12
N ASP A 145 -18.62 9.86 1.64
CA ASP A 145 -19.56 8.84 2.13
C ASP A 145 -19.00 7.42 1.93
N ALA A 146 -18.36 7.16 0.79
CA ALA A 146 -17.70 5.88 0.52
C ALA A 146 -16.54 5.61 1.49
N LEU A 147 -15.75 6.64 1.81
CA LEU A 147 -14.67 6.56 2.79
C LEU A 147 -15.21 6.29 4.21
N MET A 148 -16.33 6.90 4.58
CA MET A 148 -16.97 6.66 5.87
C MET A 148 -17.48 5.22 6.00
N ILE A 149 -17.99 4.63 4.91
CA ILE A 149 -18.31 3.20 4.87
C ILE A 149 -17.05 2.37 5.12
N MET A 150 -15.92 2.70 4.49
CA MET A 150 -14.67 1.99 4.73
C MET A 150 -14.26 2.02 6.21
N PHE A 151 -14.28 3.18 6.87
CA PHE A 151 -13.89 3.23 8.28
C PHE A 151 -14.85 2.46 9.21
N ARG A 152 -16.16 2.60 8.99
CA ARG A 152 -17.17 1.96 9.84
C ARG A 152 -17.28 0.45 9.60
N GLU A 153 -17.36 0.05 8.35
CA GLU A 153 -17.81 -1.30 7.96
C GLU A 153 -16.65 -2.22 7.57
N VAL A 154 -15.50 -1.66 7.16
CA VAL A 154 -14.32 -2.43 6.75
C VAL A 154 -13.26 -2.43 7.84
N VAL A 155 -12.91 -1.26 8.39
CA VAL A 155 -11.91 -1.13 9.47
C VAL A 155 -12.54 -1.44 10.84
N ASN A 156 -13.86 -1.33 10.97
CA ASN A 156 -14.59 -1.45 12.23
C ASN A 156 -14.09 -0.45 13.28
N MET A 157 -13.83 0.78 12.84
CA MET A 157 -13.35 1.88 13.68
C MET A 157 -14.48 2.39 14.58
N PRO A 158 -14.23 2.61 15.89
CA PRO A 158 -15.20 3.24 16.79
C PRO A 158 -15.60 4.65 16.33
N GLU A 159 -16.85 5.06 16.53
CA GLU A 159 -17.31 6.37 16.05
C GLU A 159 -16.58 7.56 16.69
N ASP A 160 -16.16 7.42 17.94
CA ASP A 160 -15.37 8.45 18.62
C ASP A 160 -13.98 8.62 17.98
N GLU A 161 -13.40 7.57 17.40
CA GLU A 161 -12.17 7.64 16.62
C GLU A 161 -12.40 8.21 15.21
N ILE A 162 -13.57 7.95 14.61
CA ILE A 162 -13.94 8.49 13.30
C ILE A 162 -14.14 10.01 13.37
N HIS A 163 -14.73 10.53 14.46
CA HIS A 163 -15.01 11.97 14.62
C HIS A 163 -13.78 12.86 14.77
N ILE A 164 -12.59 12.28 14.95
CA ILE A 164 -11.33 13.01 15.10
C ILE A 164 -10.39 12.88 13.90
N LEU A 165 -10.84 12.22 12.82
CA LEU A 165 -10.20 12.21 11.50
C LEU A 165 -10.49 13.51 10.74
#